data_AF-A0A1B6H1V1-F1
#
_entry.id   AF-A0A1B6H1V1-F1
#
_cell.length_a   1.000
_cell.length_b   1.000
_cell.length_c   1.000
_cell.angle_alpha   90.00
_cell.angle_beta   90.00
_cell.angle_gamma   90.00
#
_symmetry.space_group_name_H-M   'P 1'
#
loop_
_entity.id
_entity.type
_entity.pdbx_description
1 polymer ?
#
loop_
_entity_poly.entity_id
_entity_poly.type
_entity_poly.pdbx_seq_one_letter_code
_entity_poly.pdbx_strand_id
1 'polypeptide(L)'
;MNLLCVVICLISVLVIYAMDPYAVLGIKRGASKEEIKAAYRNLARKYHPDKNTSPDAKEKMQLINDAHEALLGKDNSFNPLNEFEMFFGHQDKSYDRGTPKGGSIHFKVFVTLEEIYTGKIIEFTRVYAV
;
A
#
# COMPACT_ATOMS: atom_id res chain seq x y z
N MET A 1 43.91 17.15 2.31
CA MET A 1 42.94 17.75 1.37
C MET A 1 42.40 16.72 0.36
N ASN A 2 43.25 15.98 -0.38
CA ASN A 2 42.76 15.02 -1.41
C ASN A 2 42.02 13.78 -0.85
N LEU A 3 42.51 13.15 0.22
CA LEU A 3 41.87 11.93 0.76
C LEU A 3 40.47 12.20 1.34
N LEU A 4 40.33 13.33 2.05
CA LEU A 4 39.05 13.75 2.65
C LEU A 4 38.04 14.17 1.57
N CYS A 5 38.50 14.78 0.47
CA CYS A 5 37.66 15.12 -0.68
C CYS A 5 37.17 13.86 -1.43
N VAL A 6 38.04 12.86 -1.65
CA VAL A 6 37.66 11.59 -2.30
C VAL A 6 36.64 10.82 -1.45
N VAL A 7 36.84 10.76 -0.13
CA VAL A 7 35.89 10.09 0.78
C VAL A 7 34.54 10.82 0.82
N ILE A 8 34.52 12.15 0.89
CA ILE A 8 33.27 12.94 0.82
C ILE A 8 32.57 12.74 -0.54
N CYS A 9 33.31 12.66 -1.65
CA CYS A 9 32.76 12.46 -2.98
C CYS A 9 32.19 11.04 -3.15
N LEU A 10 32.83 10.02 -2.58
CA LEU A 10 32.30 8.65 -2.57
C LEU A 10 31.04 8.55 -1.71
N ILE A 11 31.03 9.19 -0.54
CA ILE A 11 29.84 9.24 0.34
C ILE A 11 28.70 9.99 -0.36
N SER A 12 28.97 11.13 -1.00
CA SER A 12 27.92 11.89 -1.70
C SER A 12 27.38 11.14 -2.91
N VAL A 13 28.23 10.48 -3.71
CA VAL A 13 27.78 9.64 -4.82
C VAL A 13 26.95 8.45 -4.33
N LEU A 14 27.34 7.82 -3.20
CA LEU A 14 26.58 6.72 -2.60
C LEU A 14 25.19 7.19 -2.10
N VAL A 15 25.13 8.34 -1.42
CA VAL A 15 23.88 8.92 -0.91
C VAL A 15 22.97 9.35 -2.06
N ILE A 16 23.51 9.92 -3.15
CA ILE A 16 22.75 10.27 -4.34
C ILE A 16 22.19 9.01 -5.03
N TYR A 17 22.95 7.92 -5.05
CA TYR A 17 22.49 6.65 -5.65
C TYR A 17 21.33 6.02 -4.87
N ALA A 18 21.34 6.12 -3.54
CA ALA A 18 20.28 5.59 -2.69
C ALA A 18 18.95 6.37 -2.83
N MET A 19 19.01 7.63 -3.25
CA MET A 19 17.84 8.50 -3.35
C MET A 19 17.29 8.65 -4.77
N ASP A 20 17.92 8.04 -5.78
CA ASP A 20 17.50 8.18 -7.18
C ASP A 20 16.57 7.02 -7.61
N PRO A 21 15.25 7.25 -7.75
CA PRO A 21 14.31 6.21 -8.14
C PRO A 21 14.60 5.63 -9.54
N TYR A 22 15.24 6.40 -10.43
CA TYR A 22 15.66 5.90 -11.74
C TYR A 22 16.80 4.89 -11.62
N ALA A 23 17.73 5.10 -10.68
CA ALA A 23 18.85 4.19 -10.43
C ALA A 23 18.37 2.87 -9.80
N VAL A 24 17.39 2.93 -8.90
CA VAL A 24 16.77 1.74 -8.28
C VAL A 24 16.09 0.85 -9.33
N LEU A 25 15.41 1.46 -10.30
CA LEU A 25 14.78 0.75 -11.42
C LEU A 25 15.77 0.37 -12.54
N GLY A 26 17.01 0.87 -12.49
CA GLY A 26 18.04 0.61 -13.50
C GLY A 26 17.79 1.29 -14.85
N ILE A 27 17.10 2.43 -14.85
CA ILE A 27 16.71 3.18 -16.05
C ILE A 27 17.40 4.55 -16.10
N LYS A 28 17.48 5.16 -17.29
CA LYS A 28 18.03 6.51 -17.44
C LYS A 28 17.05 7.56 -16.90
N ARG A 29 17.59 8.67 -16.39
CA ARG A 29 16.79 9.84 -16.00
C ARG A 29 16.09 10.39 -17.25
N GLY A 30 14.76 10.49 -17.20
CA GLY A 30 13.93 10.88 -18.35
C GLY A 30 13.42 9.72 -19.21
N ALA A 31 13.55 8.48 -18.75
CA ALA A 31 12.92 7.31 -19.36
C ALA A 31 11.40 7.51 -19.53
N SER A 32 10.84 6.90 -20.58
CA SER A 32 9.40 6.99 -20.84
C SER A 32 8.62 6.23 -19.77
N LYS A 33 7.34 6.58 -19.60
CA LYS A 33 6.45 5.86 -18.65
C LYS A 33 6.38 4.36 -18.97
N GLU A 34 6.47 4.01 -20.24
CA GLU A 34 6.45 2.61 -20.69
C GLU A 34 7.71 1.86 -20.27
N GLU A 35 8.87 2.52 -20.36
CA GLU A 35 10.16 1.99 -19.89
C GLU A 35 10.16 1.79 -18.38
N ILE A 36 9.65 2.77 -17.62
CA ILE A 36 9.49 2.68 -16.15
C ILE A 36 8.63 1.45 -15.79
N LYS A 37 7.49 1.28 -16.45
CA LYS A 37 6.59 0.13 -16.26
C LYS A 37 7.22 -1.20 -16.69
N ALA A 38 8.01 -1.21 -17.76
CA ALA A 38 8.66 -2.42 -18.25
C ALA A 38 9.77 -2.87 -17.28
N ALA A 39 10.58 -1.94 -16.80
CA ALA A 39 11.62 -2.19 -15.79
C ALA A 39 11.01 -2.72 -14.49
N TYR A 40 9.94 -2.07 -14.00
CA TYR A 40 9.21 -2.51 -12.81
C TYR A 40 8.71 -3.96 -12.95
N ARG A 41 8.03 -4.30 -14.06
CA ARG A 41 7.52 -5.66 -14.29
C ARG A 41 8.62 -6.72 -14.29
N ASN A 42 9.78 -6.42 -14.86
CA ASN A 42 10.91 -7.34 -14.90
C ASN A 42 11.53 -7.55 -13.51
N LEU A 43 11.69 -6.48 -12.73
CA LEU A 43 12.24 -6.54 -11.37
C LEU A 43 11.26 -7.20 -10.40
N ALA A 44 9.97 -6.91 -10.51
CA ALA A 44 8.92 -7.50 -9.68
C ALA A 44 8.85 -9.02 -9.85
N ARG A 45 8.97 -9.55 -11.08
CA ARG A 45 9.05 -11.00 -11.31
C ARG A 45 10.30 -11.65 -10.73
N LYS A 46 11.41 -10.91 -10.64
CA LYS A 46 12.70 -11.42 -10.16
C LYS A 46 12.78 -11.49 -8.64
N TYR A 47 12.16 -10.53 -7.95
CA TYR A 47 12.15 -10.43 -6.49
C TYR A 47 10.80 -10.84 -5.87
N HIS A 48 9.92 -11.46 -6.66
CA HIS A 48 8.62 -11.91 -6.16
C HIS A 48 8.78 -12.88 -4.98
N PRO A 49 8.02 -12.72 -3.88
CA PRO A 49 8.15 -13.56 -2.67
C PRO A 49 7.94 -15.05 -2.93
N ASP A 50 7.11 -15.40 -3.92
CA ASP A 50 6.89 -16.80 -4.35
C ASP A 50 8.09 -17.42 -5.09
N LYS A 51 8.88 -16.60 -5.79
CA LYS A 51 10.04 -17.08 -6.58
C LYS A 51 11.37 -16.90 -5.85
N ASN A 52 11.43 -15.97 -4.89
CA ASN A 52 12.65 -15.64 -4.19
C ASN A 52 12.36 -15.48 -2.70
N THR A 53 12.68 -16.52 -1.93
CA THR A 53 12.48 -16.61 -0.48
C THR A 53 13.63 -15.98 0.31
N SER A 54 14.57 -15.29 -0.34
CA SER A 54 15.64 -14.59 0.40
C SER A 54 15.07 -13.42 1.21
N PRO A 55 15.59 -13.17 2.43
CA PRO A 55 15.15 -12.05 3.25
C PRO A 55 15.36 -10.70 2.54
N ASP A 56 16.41 -10.59 1.74
CA ASP A 56 16.75 -9.40 0.93
C ASP A 56 15.74 -9.13 -0.20
N ALA A 57 14.99 -10.13 -0.67
CA ALA A 57 14.04 -9.96 -1.76
C ALA A 57 12.89 -9.04 -1.36
N LYS A 58 12.47 -9.09 -0.08
CA LYS A 58 11.42 -8.23 0.47
C LYS A 58 11.85 -6.77 0.50
N GLU A 59 13.05 -6.49 1.01
CA GLU A 59 13.59 -5.13 1.08
C GLU A 59 13.81 -4.54 -0.32
N LYS A 60 14.35 -5.33 -1.25
CA LYS A 60 14.52 -4.92 -2.65
C LYS A 60 13.18 -4.65 -3.32
N MET A 61 12.17 -5.49 -3.09
CA MET A 61 10.83 -5.27 -3.64
C MET A 61 10.19 -3.99 -3.10
N GLN A 62 10.36 -3.70 -1.80
CA GLN A 62 9.89 -2.44 -1.21
C GLN A 62 10.55 -1.24 -1.88
N LEU A 63 11.88 -1.24 -2.04
CA LEU A 63 12.60 -0.17 -2.74
C LEU A 63 12.14 0.02 -4.19
N ILE A 64 11.87 -1.07 -4.91
CA ILE A 64 11.36 -1.03 -6.29
C ILE A 64 9.95 -0.41 -6.35
N ASN A 65 9.08 -0.75 -5.40
CA ASN A 65 7.74 -0.19 -5.30
C ASN A 65 7.78 1.31 -4.98
N ASP A 66 8.57 1.70 -3.98
CA ASP A 66 8.72 3.11 -3.59
C ASP A 66 9.28 3.95 -4.75
N ALA A 67 10.26 3.42 -5.50
CA ALA A 67 10.80 4.07 -6.69
C ALA A 67 9.78 4.21 -7.81
N HIS A 68 8.97 3.17 -8.07
CA HIS A 68 7.91 3.22 -9.07
C HIS A 68 6.81 4.22 -8.68
N GLU A 69 6.39 4.24 -7.41
CA GLU A 69 5.39 5.17 -6.90
C GLU A 69 5.89 6.63 -6.98
N ALA A 70 7.16 6.89 -6.62
CA ALA A 70 7.75 8.22 -6.73
C ALA A 70 7.81 8.75 -8.19
N LEU A 71 7.93 7.86 -9.18
CA LEU A 71 7.94 8.23 -10.60
C LEU A 71 6.54 8.34 -11.20
N LEU A 72 5.63 7.41 -10.89
CA LEU A 72 4.27 7.37 -11.46
C LEU A 72 3.27 8.26 -10.72
N GLY A 73 3.46 8.53 -9.43
CA GLY A 73 2.55 9.35 -8.62
C GLY A 73 2.47 10.82 -9.06
N LYS A 74 3.38 11.26 -9.93
CA LYS A 74 3.29 12.55 -10.63
C LYS A 74 2.27 12.54 -11.78
N ASP A 75 1.84 11.36 -12.19
CA ASP A 75 1.13 11.10 -13.43
C ASP A 75 -0.10 10.22 -13.14
N ASN A 76 -1.17 10.82 -12.59
CA ASN A 76 -2.44 10.13 -12.28
C ASN A 76 -3.25 9.71 -13.52
N SER A 77 -2.60 9.13 -14.54
CA SER A 77 -3.29 8.50 -15.67
C SER A 77 -3.50 7.02 -15.34
N PHE A 78 -4.76 6.69 -15.07
CA PHE A 78 -5.30 5.33 -14.96
C PHE A 78 -4.62 4.37 -15.95
N ASN A 79 -3.96 3.33 -15.43
CA ASN A 79 -3.22 2.34 -16.22
C ASN A 79 -3.89 0.96 -16.13
N PRO A 80 -4.17 0.29 -17.27
CA PRO A 80 -4.69 -1.08 -17.29
C PRO A 80 -3.69 -2.15 -16.81
N LEU A 81 -2.46 -1.75 -16.49
CA LEU A 81 -1.52 -2.57 -15.71
C LEU A 81 -1.91 -2.69 -14.23
N ASN A 82 -3.00 -2.04 -13.80
CA ASN A 82 -3.63 -2.31 -12.53
C ASN A 82 -3.94 -3.79 -12.35
N GLU A 83 -3.98 -4.62 -13.40
CA GLU A 83 -4.21 -6.05 -13.26
C GLU A 83 -2.99 -6.77 -12.67
N PHE A 84 -1.77 -6.39 -13.08
CA PHE A 84 -0.53 -6.87 -12.44
C PHE A 84 -0.41 -6.33 -11.02
N GLU A 85 -0.75 -5.05 -10.82
CA GLU A 85 -0.73 -4.41 -9.50
C GLU A 85 -1.87 -4.87 -8.58
N MET A 86 -3.02 -5.29 -9.09
CA MET A 86 -4.11 -5.93 -8.34
C MET A 86 -3.74 -7.38 -8.02
N PHE A 87 -2.99 -8.05 -8.89
CA PHE A 87 -2.53 -9.42 -8.66
C PHE A 87 -1.38 -9.49 -7.65
N PHE A 88 -0.45 -8.53 -7.68
CA PHE A 88 0.76 -8.51 -6.84
C PHE A 88 0.78 -7.45 -5.72
N GLY A 89 -0.10 -6.45 -5.78
CA GLY A 89 -0.18 -5.33 -4.83
C GLY A 89 -1.05 -5.59 -3.61
N HIS A 90 -1.39 -6.84 -3.32
CA HIS A 90 -1.88 -7.23 -2.00
C HIS A 90 -0.73 -7.25 -0.98
N GLN A 91 -0.09 -6.10 -0.76
CA GLN A 91 0.17 -5.77 0.64
C GLN A 91 -1.20 -5.47 1.23
N ASP A 92 -1.52 -6.05 2.38
CA ASP A 92 -2.63 -5.65 3.23
C ASP A 92 -2.45 -4.19 3.71
N LYS A 93 -2.38 -3.23 2.79
CA LYS A 93 -2.85 -1.88 3.07
C LYS A 93 -4.36 -2.05 3.10
N SER A 94 -4.89 -2.31 4.29
CA SER A 94 -6.31 -2.21 4.60
C SER A 94 -6.78 -0.77 4.32
N TYR A 95 -6.88 -0.41 3.04
CA TYR A 95 -7.85 0.57 2.61
C TYR A 95 -9.18 -0.08 2.95
N ASP A 96 -9.78 0.41 4.02
CA ASP A 96 -11.10 0.04 4.51
C ASP A 96 -12.13 0.45 3.43
N ARG A 97 -12.14 -0.25 2.29
CA ARG A 97 -13.27 -0.32 1.36
C ARG A 97 -14.28 -1.33 1.88
N GLY A 98 -14.42 -1.42 3.21
CA GLY A 98 -15.58 -2.02 3.81
C GLY A 98 -16.80 -1.21 3.39
N THR A 99 -17.84 -1.89 2.96
CA THR A 99 -19.20 -1.36 3.06
C THR A 99 -19.33 -0.61 4.39
N PRO A 100 -19.84 0.64 4.40
CA PRO A 100 -19.85 1.45 5.62
C PRO A 100 -20.50 0.63 6.74
N LYS A 101 -19.71 0.27 7.76
CA LYS A 101 -20.21 -0.49 8.91
C LYS A 101 -21.30 0.37 9.55
N GLY A 102 -22.53 -0.15 9.55
CA GLY A 102 -23.63 0.50 10.24
C GLY A 102 -23.26 0.75 11.71
N GLY A 103 -23.57 1.95 12.21
CA GLY A 103 -23.31 2.30 13.60
C GLY A 103 -23.96 1.30 14.56
N SER A 104 -23.25 0.92 15.63
CA SER A 104 -23.82 0.08 16.69
C SER A 104 -24.85 0.87 17.49
N ILE A 105 -26.06 0.33 17.63
CA ILE A 105 -27.14 0.97 18.38
C ILE A 105 -27.26 0.30 19.74
N HIS A 106 -26.99 1.06 20.81
CA HIS A 106 -27.13 0.59 22.18
C HIS A 106 -28.42 1.13 22.79
N PHE A 107 -29.37 0.26 23.12
CA PHE A 107 -30.61 0.62 23.79
C PHE A 107 -30.57 0.18 25.26
N LYS A 108 -30.87 1.12 26.17
CA LYS A 108 -31.10 0.80 27.58
C LYS A 108 -32.60 0.51 27.75
N VAL A 109 -32.92 -0.74 28.03
CA VAL A 109 -34.30 -1.18 28.29
C VAL A 109 -34.48 -1.30 29.80
N PHE A 110 -35.47 -0.61 30.35
CA PHE A 110 -35.85 -0.75 31.74
C PHE A 110 -36.98 -1.79 31.83
N VAL A 111 -36.71 -2.90 32.49
CA VAL A 111 -37.67 -4.00 32.72
C VAL A 111 -37.72 -4.34 34.20
N THR A 112 -38.91 -4.65 34.68
CA THR A 112 -39.12 -5.18 36.02
C THR A 112 -38.94 -6.70 36.04
N LEU A 113 -38.63 -7.29 37.21
CA LEU A 113 -38.42 -8.74 37.32
C LEU A 113 -39.67 -9.54 36.94
N GLU A 114 -40.86 -9.04 37.27
CA GLU A 114 -42.14 -9.69 36.96
C GLU A 114 -42.41 -9.78 35.45
N GLU A 115 -42.01 -8.76 34.69
CA GLU A 115 -42.15 -8.74 33.22
C GLU A 115 -41.21 -9.74 32.52
N ILE A 116 -40.04 -10.01 33.12
CA ILE A 116 -39.10 -11.03 32.65
C ILE A 116 -39.67 -12.43 32.91
N TYR A 117 -40.23 -12.67 34.10
CA TYR A 117 -40.77 -13.98 34.47
C TYR A 117 -42.05 -14.35 33.71
N THR A 118 -42.87 -13.36 33.37
CA THR A 118 -44.13 -13.56 32.63
C THR A 118 -43.94 -13.65 31.11
N GLY A 119 -42.72 -13.46 30.61
CA GLY A 119 -42.40 -13.59 29.18
C GLY A 119 -43.01 -12.47 28.32
N LYS A 120 -43.04 -11.24 28.85
CA LYS A 120 -43.62 -10.10 28.13
C LYS A 120 -42.78 -9.76 26.89
N ILE A 121 -43.41 -9.77 25.72
CA ILE A 121 -42.78 -9.39 24.46
C ILE A 121 -42.74 -7.86 24.37
N ILE A 122 -41.55 -7.29 24.13
CA ILE A 122 -41.34 -5.86 23.89
C ILE A 122 -40.90 -5.69 22.44
N GLU A 123 -41.72 -5.01 21.64
CA GLU A 123 -41.42 -4.71 20.24
C GLU A 123 -40.70 -3.37 20.10
N PHE A 124 -39.58 -3.34 19.38
CA PHE A 124 -38.82 -2.12 19.10
C PHE A 124 -38.94 -1.73 17.63
N THR A 125 -39.68 -0.66 17.35
CA THR A 125 -39.81 -0.14 15.99
C THR A 125 -38.80 0.97 15.75
N ARG A 126 -37.88 0.75 14.79
CA ARG A 126 -36.93 1.78 14.33
C ARG A 126 -37.63 2.71 13.34
N VAL A 127 -38.06 3.87 13.81
CA VAL A 127 -38.62 4.92 12.95
C VAL A 127 -37.47 5.73 12.35
N TYR A 128 -37.40 5.80 11.03
CA TYR A 128 -36.50 6.70 10.31
C TYR A 128 -37.28 7.98 10.00
N ALA A 129 -36.83 9.12 10.51
CA ALA A 129 -37.33 10.42 10.05
C ALA A 129 -36.75 10.69 8.65
N VAL A 130 -37.63 10.98 7.68
CA VAL A 130 -37.29 11.40 6.32
C VAL A 130 -37.09 12.91 6.30
#